data_AF-A0A2W5QEJ2-F1
#
_entry.id   AF-A0A2W5QEJ2-F1
#
_cell.length_a   1.000
_cell.length_b   1.000
_cell.length_c   1.000
_cell.angle_alpha   90.00
_cell.angle_beta   90.00
_cell.angle_gamma   90.00
#
_symmetry.space_group_name_H-M   'P 1'
#
loop_
_entity.id
_entity.type
_entity.pdbx_description
1 polymer ?
#
loop_
_entity_poly.entity_id
_entity_poly.type
_entity_poly.pdbx_seq_one_letter_code
_entity_poly.pdbx_strand_id
1 'polypeptide(L)'
;YSSGEHFTFYQSAVPMQPWVRSQRQAVPGPITHAHLLASSAIPFVFPATAIDHAGHTEYFGDGSMRQSAPIAAAIHLGARRVLVVGAGRLHEPQASHGPNTLAGYPTLAQIAGHAMSSIFLDALAVDVERLQRINQTLALIPPEARRDTHLRPVELLVIAPSERIDVIAARHVNALPGVVRRAFGHRGPANGHGAQAAQSSALASYLLFDTGFTRELMALGRADTLARREAVRRFFGWDEASTP
;
A
#
# COMPACT_ATOMS: atom_id res chain seq x y z
N TYR A 1 16.71 -6.64 -8.36
CA TYR A 1 16.33 -5.65 -9.41
C TYR A 1 16.29 -6.29 -10.80
N SER A 2 17.29 -7.11 -11.16
CA SER A 2 17.42 -7.75 -12.49
C SER A 2 16.73 -9.11 -12.63
N SER A 3 16.44 -9.82 -11.53
CA SER A 3 15.85 -11.17 -11.55
C SER A 3 14.40 -11.22 -12.00
N GLY A 4 13.67 -10.10 -11.94
CA GLY A 4 12.22 -10.06 -12.20
C GLY A 4 11.36 -10.69 -11.09
N GLU A 5 11.99 -11.17 -10.02
CA GLU A 5 11.32 -11.79 -8.87
C GLU A 5 10.99 -10.77 -7.78
N HIS A 6 9.96 -11.07 -7.01
CA HIS A 6 9.55 -10.31 -5.84
C HIS A 6 9.93 -11.06 -4.56
N PHE A 7 10.73 -10.43 -3.71
CA PHE A 7 11.21 -11.01 -2.46
C PHE A 7 10.41 -10.50 -1.28
N THR A 8 10.00 -11.41 -0.41
CA THR A 8 9.39 -11.12 0.89
C THR A 8 10.30 -11.66 1.98
N PHE A 9 11.10 -10.76 2.54
CA PHE A 9 11.88 -11.07 3.73
C PHE A 9 10.95 -11.12 4.95
N TYR A 10 11.08 -12.14 5.78
CA TYR A 10 10.26 -12.28 6.97
C TYR A 10 11.06 -12.81 8.15
N GLN A 11 10.63 -12.40 9.34
CA GLN A 11 11.14 -12.89 10.60
C GLN A 11 9.98 -13.46 11.40
N SER A 12 10.18 -14.64 12.01
CA SER A 12 9.15 -15.34 12.77
C SER A 12 9.75 -15.91 14.06
N ALA A 13 8.94 -15.98 15.11
CA ALA A 13 9.37 -16.52 16.41
C ALA A 13 9.50 -18.05 16.40
N VAL A 14 8.80 -18.71 15.48
CA VAL A 14 8.82 -20.16 15.27
C VAL A 14 9.30 -20.45 13.86
N PRO A 15 10.03 -21.55 13.62
CA PRO A 15 10.41 -21.94 12.26
C PRO A 15 9.16 -22.08 11.37
N MET A 16 9.13 -21.33 10.27
CA MET A 16 8.08 -21.42 9.25
C MET A 16 8.69 -21.87 7.94
N GLN A 17 7.96 -22.70 7.20
CA GLN A 17 8.40 -23.11 5.87
C GLN A 17 8.29 -21.92 4.91
N PRO A 18 9.37 -21.57 4.18
CA PRO A 18 9.30 -20.55 3.15
C PRO A 18 8.24 -20.90 2.11
N TRP A 19 7.45 -19.90 1.69
CA TRP A 19 6.50 -20.06 0.61
C TRP A 19 7.11 -19.56 -0.70
N VAL A 20 7.01 -20.39 -1.73
CA VAL A 20 7.41 -20.03 -3.10
C VAL A 20 6.16 -20.01 -3.97
N ARG A 21 6.00 -18.95 -4.74
CA ARG A 21 4.99 -18.84 -5.80
C ARG A 21 5.69 -18.39 -7.08
N SER A 22 4.98 -18.49 -8.20
CA SER A 22 5.52 -17.98 -9.47
C SER A 22 6.03 -16.54 -9.30
N GLN A 23 7.33 -16.33 -9.55
CA GLN A 23 8.05 -15.06 -9.42
C GLN A 23 8.03 -14.42 -8.02
N ARG A 24 7.74 -15.18 -6.96
CA ARG A 24 7.72 -14.68 -5.57
C ARG A 24 8.46 -15.63 -4.65
N GLN A 25 9.44 -15.08 -3.94
CA GLN A 25 10.27 -15.82 -2.99
C GLN A 25 10.09 -15.26 -1.58
N ALA A 26 9.80 -16.12 -0.62
CA ALA A 26 9.83 -15.77 0.79
C ALA A 26 11.18 -16.16 1.39
N VAL A 27 11.86 -15.22 2.04
CA VAL A 27 13.19 -15.43 2.61
C VAL A 27 13.13 -15.25 4.12
N PRO A 28 13.33 -16.32 4.91
CA PRO A 28 13.44 -16.18 6.36
C PRO A 28 14.75 -15.48 6.72
N GLY A 29 14.72 -14.55 7.67
CA GLY A 29 15.92 -13.91 8.18
C GLY A 29 15.63 -12.77 9.15
N PRO A 30 16.65 -12.26 9.85
CA PRO A 30 16.51 -11.06 10.65
C PRO A 30 16.18 -9.87 9.73
N ILE A 31 15.11 -9.14 10.05
CA ILE A 31 14.82 -7.89 9.36
C ILE A 31 15.78 -6.82 9.89
N THR A 32 16.44 -6.14 8.97
CA THR A 32 17.44 -5.10 9.23
C THR A 32 17.01 -3.79 8.58
N HIS A 33 17.69 -2.69 8.93
CA HIS A 33 17.44 -1.40 8.29
C HIS A 33 17.62 -1.44 6.76
N ALA A 34 18.52 -2.30 6.24
CA ALA A 34 18.73 -2.45 4.80
C ALA A 34 17.48 -2.98 4.09
N HIS A 35 16.74 -3.90 4.72
CA HIS A 35 15.46 -4.37 4.20
C HIS A 35 14.40 -3.26 4.15
N LEU A 36 14.40 -2.36 5.15
CA LEU A 36 13.49 -1.20 5.17
C LEU A 36 13.86 -0.21 4.06
N LEU A 37 15.15 0.12 3.91
CA LEU A 37 15.63 1.01 2.86
C LEU A 37 15.33 0.44 1.46
N ALA A 38 15.56 -0.86 1.25
CA ALA A 38 15.18 -1.56 0.03
C ALA A 38 13.68 -1.42 -0.25
N SER A 39 12.84 -1.75 0.73
CA SER A 39 11.38 -1.75 0.54
C SER A 39 10.81 -0.37 0.24
N SER A 40 11.49 0.71 0.62
CA SER A 40 11.12 2.11 0.36
C SER A 40 11.90 2.77 -0.79
N ALA A 41 12.72 2.00 -1.53
CA ALA A 41 13.60 2.54 -2.57
C ALA A 41 12.83 2.86 -3.87
N ILE A 42 11.97 3.88 -3.81
CA ILE A 42 11.16 4.35 -4.93
C ILE A 42 12.07 4.61 -6.15
N PRO A 43 11.81 3.96 -7.31
CA PRO A 43 12.63 4.13 -8.50
C PRO A 43 12.86 5.59 -8.87
N PHE A 44 14.09 5.91 -9.27
CA PHE A 44 14.54 7.26 -9.65
C PHE A 44 14.57 8.31 -8.54
N VAL A 45 14.05 8.00 -7.35
CA VAL A 45 14.05 8.89 -6.18
C VAL A 45 15.09 8.44 -5.17
N PHE A 46 15.08 7.16 -4.82
CA PHE A 46 15.98 6.57 -3.84
C PHE A 46 16.82 5.46 -4.48
N PRO A 47 18.10 5.31 -4.09
CA PRO A 47 18.95 4.26 -4.63
C PRO A 47 18.46 2.87 -4.21
N ALA A 48 18.66 1.88 -5.09
CA ALA A 48 18.48 0.49 -4.73
C ALA A 48 19.44 0.10 -3.59
N THR A 49 18.99 -0.75 -2.68
CA THR A 49 19.77 -1.18 -1.51
C THR A 49 20.37 -2.56 -1.75
N ALA A 50 21.67 -2.70 -1.50
CA ALA A 50 22.38 -3.97 -1.55
C ALA A 50 22.07 -4.81 -0.31
N ILE A 51 21.68 -6.07 -0.52
CA ILE A 51 21.42 -7.04 0.54
C ILE A 51 22.06 -8.37 0.12
N ASP A 52 22.81 -8.99 1.03
CA ASP A 52 23.39 -10.31 0.79
C ASP A 52 22.31 -11.39 0.89
N HIS A 53 22.16 -12.17 -0.17
CA HIS A 53 21.22 -13.27 -0.27
C HIS A 53 21.86 -14.46 -0.98
N ALA A 54 21.65 -15.67 -0.47
CA ALA A 54 22.17 -16.90 -1.08
C ALA A 54 23.68 -16.85 -1.47
N GLY A 55 24.51 -16.24 -0.60
CA GLY A 55 25.96 -16.16 -0.80
C GLY A 55 26.45 -15.12 -1.81
N HIS A 56 25.58 -14.23 -2.30
CA HIS A 56 25.95 -13.12 -3.17
C HIS A 56 25.15 -11.86 -2.85
N THR A 57 25.66 -10.70 -3.27
CA THR A 57 24.98 -9.42 -3.07
C THR A 57 23.98 -9.18 -4.19
N GLU A 58 22.71 -9.00 -3.83
CA GLU A 58 21.65 -8.56 -4.73
C GLU A 58 21.21 -7.12 -4.43
N TYR A 59 20.75 -6.40 -5.45
CA TYR A 59 20.20 -5.06 -5.30
C TYR A 59 18.68 -5.08 -5.31
N PHE A 60 18.06 -4.55 -4.27
CA PHE A 60 16.62 -4.51 -4.07
C PHE A 60 16.09 -3.08 -4.20
N GLY A 61 14.93 -2.95 -4.84
CA GLY A 61 14.19 -1.69 -4.98
C GLY A 61 12.86 -1.74 -4.21
N ASP A 62 12.05 -0.70 -4.38
CA ASP A 62 10.74 -0.59 -3.69
C ASP A 62 9.89 -1.86 -3.79
N GLY A 63 9.34 -2.26 -2.64
CA GLY A 63 8.60 -3.52 -2.50
C GLY A 63 7.33 -3.55 -3.34
N SER A 64 6.67 -2.41 -3.55
CA SER A 64 5.41 -2.33 -4.28
C SER A 64 5.56 -2.67 -5.77
N MET A 65 6.76 -2.49 -6.36
CA MET A 65 7.00 -2.59 -7.80
C MET A 65 6.47 -3.89 -8.42
N ARG A 66 6.45 -4.98 -7.63
CA ARG A 66 5.97 -6.30 -8.04
C ARG A 66 5.06 -6.96 -6.98
N GLN A 67 4.55 -6.20 -6.02
CA GLN A 67 3.76 -6.74 -4.92
C GLN A 67 2.30 -6.95 -5.34
N SER A 68 1.98 -8.15 -5.82
CA SER A 68 0.63 -8.51 -6.28
C SER A 68 -0.29 -9.11 -5.21
N ALA A 69 0.24 -9.42 -4.02
CA ALA A 69 -0.54 -9.95 -2.90
C ALA A 69 0.02 -9.48 -1.55
N PRO A 70 -0.23 -8.21 -1.16
CA PRO A 70 0.27 -7.62 0.08
C PRO A 70 -0.16 -8.39 1.35
N ILE A 71 -1.32 -9.04 1.33
CA ILE A 71 -1.88 -9.73 2.51
C ILE A 71 -1.27 -11.15 2.67
N ALA A 72 -0.70 -11.71 1.61
CA ALA A 72 -0.26 -13.10 1.58
C ALA A 72 0.79 -13.42 2.67
N ALA A 73 1.72 -12.50 2.93
CA ALA A 73 2.74 -12.71 3.96
C ALA A 73 2.12 -12.91 5.35
N ALA A 74 1.15 -12.07 5.74
CA ALA A 74 0.46 -12.20 7.01
C ALA A 74 -0.27 -13.56 7.12
N ILE A 75 -0.95 -13.99 6.06
CA ILE A 75 -1.66 -15.27 6.02
C ILE A 75 -0.68 -16.45 6.13
N HIS A 76 0.43 -16.42 5.38
CA HIS A 76 1.46 -17.46 5.44
C HIS A 76 2.13 -17.54 6.82
N LEU A 77 2.26 -16.40 7.51
CA LEU A 77 2.73 -16.32 8.89
C LEU A 77 1.65 -16.72 9.92
N GLY A 78 0.48 -17.19 9.47
CA GLY A 78 -0.55 -17.78 10.32
C GLY A 78 -1.64 -16.80 10.79
N ALA A 79 -1.70 -15.58 10.25
CA ALA A 79 -2.74 -14.62 10.62
C ALA A 79 -4.14 -15.16 10.25
N ARG A 80 -5.04 -15.15 11.24
CA ARG A 80 -6.46 -15.51 11.07
C ARG A 80 -7.37 -14.28 10.99
N ARG A 81 -6.85 -13.13 11.44
CA ARG A 81 -7.48 -11.82 11.33
C ARG A 81 -6.45 -10.86 10.78
N VAL A 82 -6.81 -10.05 9.80
CA VAL A 82 -5.92 -9.07 9.18
C VAL A 82 -6.60 -7.70 9.20
N LEU A 83 -5.92 -6.72 9.82
CA LEU A 83 -6.28 -5.31 9.70
C LEU A 83 -5.48 -4.72 8.53
N VAL A 84 -6.20 -4.23 7.52
CA VAL A 84 -5.63 -3.52 6.38
C VAL A 84 -5.81 -2.03 6.59
N VAL A 85 -4.71 -1.28 6.59
CA VAL A 85 -4.73 0.18 6.51
C VAL A 85 -4.43 0.58 5.08
N GLY A 86 -5.45 1.08 4.38
CA GLY A 86 -5.31 1.53 3.01
C GLY A 86 -4.67 2.90 2.90
N ALA A 87 -3.96 3.14 1.81
CA ALA A 87 -3.39 4.45 1.46
C ALA A 87 -4.05 5.07 0.21
N GLY A 88 -5.16 4.50 -0.28
CA GLY A 88 -5.73 4.91 -1.57
C GLY A 88 -7.18 4.49 -1.79
N ARG A 89 -7.56 4.45 -3.08
CA ARG A 89 -8.91 4.36 -3.67
C ARG A 89 -9.66 3.04 -3.43
N LEU A 90 -9.55 2.44 -2.24
CA LEU A 90 -10.28 1.21 -1.89
C LEU A 90 -11.81 1.38 -1.95
N HIS A 91 -12.29 2.60 -1.75
CA HIS A 91 -13.70 2.98 -1.81
C HIS A 91 -13.85 4.30 -2.55
N GLU A 92 -13.28 4.42 -3.76
CA GLU A 92 -13.65 5.56 -4.59
C GLU A 92 -15.14 5.37 -4.95
N PRO A 93 -16.05 6.30 -4.59
CA PRO A 93 -17.34 6.34 -5.25
C PRO A 93 -17.04 6.40 -6.74
N GLN A 94 -17.84 5.74 -7.57
CA GLN A 94 -17.85 6.01 -9.02
C GLN A 94 -18.36 7.44 -9.24
N ALA A 95 -17.64 8.45 -8.72
CA ALA A 95 -17.83 9.83 -9.06
C ALA A 95 -17.47 9.90 -10.53
N SER A 96 -18.54 9.95 -11.32
CA SER A 96 -18.64 10.40 -12.69
C SER A 96 -17.28 10.59 -13.33
N HIS A 97 -16.88 9.66 -14.20
CA HIS A 97 -15.84 9.91 -15.19
C HIS A 97 -16.34 11.09 -16.04
N GLY A 98 -16.12 12.31 -15.55
CA GLY A 98 -16.27 13.51 -16.35
C GLY A 98 -15.40 13.34 -17.58
N PRO A 99 -15.78 13.94 -18.72
CA PRO A 99 -15.01 13.81 -19.96
C PRO A 99 -13.55 14.10 -19.65
N ASN A 100 -12.65 13.22 -20.12
CA ASN A 100 -11.22 13.27 -19.87
C ASN A 100 -10.72 14.71 -20.08
N THR A 101 -10.58 15.50 -19.00
CA THR A 101 -10.32 16.95 -19.09
C THR A 101 -8.88 17.23 -19.51
N LEU A 102 -8.11 16.19 -19.82
CA LEU A 102 -6.79 16.27 -20.39
C LEU A 102 -6.91 16.54 -21.89
N ALA A 103 -6.94 17.82 -22.26
CA ALA A 103 -6.67 18.22 -23.63
C ALA A 103 -5.17 18.04 -23.92
N GLY A 104 -4.81 17.05 -24.73
CA GLY A 104 -3.44 16.84 -25.24
C GLY A 104 -2.70 15.60 -24.71
N TYR A 105 -1.46 15.42 -25.17
CA TYR A 105 -0.58 14.31 -24.76
C TYR A 105 -0.15 14.46 -23.29
N PRO A 106 -0.16 13.39 -22.47
CA PRO A 106 0.21 13.49 -21.05
C PRO A 106 1.70 13.82 -20.88
N THR A 107 2.02 14.69 -19.93
CA THR A 107 3.39 15.01 -19.55
C THR A 107 4.09 13.81 -18.88
N LEU A 108 5.43 13.78 -18.88
CA LEU A 108 6.19 12.72 -18.21
C LEU A 108 5.84 12.58 -16.72
N ALA A 109 5.60 13.69 -16.03
CA ALA A 109 5.17 13.69 -14.63
C ALA A 109 3.79 13.05 -14.44
N GLN A 110 2.87 13.27 -15.37
CA GLN A 110 1.53 12.65 -15.36
C GLN A 110 1.61 11.14 -15.61
N ILE A 111 2.41 10.71 -16.59
CA ILE A 111 2.65 9.29 -16.86
C ILE A 111 3.31 8.62 -15.63
N ALA A 112 4.33 9.25 -15.05
CA ALA A 112 5.00 8.74 -13.86
C ALA A 112 4.07 8.65 -12.65
N GLY A 113 3.27 9.69 -12.38
CA GLY A 113 2.28 9.70 -11.30
C GLY A 113 1.21 8.61 -11.48
N HIS A 114 0.74 8.41 -12.72
CA HIS A 114 -0.21 7.33 -13.03
C HIS A 114 0.41 5.94 -12.85
N ALA A 115 1.62 5.72 -13.37
CA ALA A 115 2.35 4.46 -13.19
C ALA A 115 2.58 4.14 -11.71
N MET A 116 2.99 5.14 -10.91
CA MET A 116 3.15 5.01 -9.46
C MET A 116 1.80 4.71 -8.77
N SER A 117 0.70 5.37 -9.15
CA SER A 117 -0.60 5.04 -8.57
C SER A 117 -1.01 3.59 -8.84
N SER A 118 -0.82 3.10 -10.07
CA SER A 118 -1.24 1.75 -10.48
C SER A 118 -0.34 0.64 -9.95
N ILE A 119 0.97 0.88 -9.83
CA ILE A 119 1.89 -0.08 -9.24
C ILE A 119 1.64 -0.23 -7.72
N PHE A 120 1.32 0.85 -7.01
CA PHE A 120 1.34 0.87 -5.54
C PHE A 120 -0.05 0.70 -4.90
N LEU A 121 -1.10 1.36 -5.42
CA LEU A 121 -2.40 1.44 -4.74
C LEU A 121 -3.40 0.37 -5.20
N ASP A 122 -3.33 -0.05 -6.47
CA ASP A 122 -4.31 -0.99 -7.04
C ASP A 122 -4.12 -2.41 -6.50
N ALA A 123 -2.88 -2.82 -6.21
CA ALA A 123 -2.58 -4.18 -5.78
C ALA A 123 -3.24 -4.56 -4.44
N LEU A 124 -3.29 -3.63 -3.48
CA LEU A 124 -3.94 -3.88 -2.19
C LEU A 124 -5.45 -4.03 -2.33
N ALA A 125 -6.09 -3.21 -3.15
CA ALA A 125 -7.52 -3.28 -3.40
C ALA A 125 -7.92 -4.62 -4.06
N VAL A 126 -7.17 -5.03 -5.08
CA VAL A 126 -7.38 -6.31 -5.75
C VAL A 126 -7.17 -7.49 -4.79
N ASP A 127 -6.18 -7.42 -3.90
CA ASP A 127 -5.92 -8.50 -2.94
C ASP A 127 -6.98 -8.57 -1.83
N VAL A 128 -7.47 -7.42 -1.35
CA VAL A 128 -8.62 -7.33 -0.43
C VAL A 128 -9.86 -7.98 -1.04
N GLU A 129 -10.20 -7.60 -2.28
CA GLU A 129 -11.37 -8.13 -2.98
C GLU A 129 -11.24 -9.65 -3.21
N ARG A 130 -10.05 -10.11 -3.63
CA ARG A 130 -9.75 -11.54 -3.78
C ARG A 130 -9.97 -12.30 -2.47
N LEU A 131 -9.48 -11.78 -1.35
CA LEU A 131 -9.64 -12.42 -0.04
C LEU A 131 -11.10 -12.47 0.40
N GLN A 132 -11.86 -11.40 0.20
CA GLN A 132 -13.29 -11.36 0.49
C GLN A 132 -14.07 -12.38 -0.34
N ARG A 133 -13.79 -12.47 -1.65
CA ARG A 133 -14.39 -13.50 -2.52
C ARG A 133 -14.05 -14.92 -2.07
N ILE A 134 -12.80 -15.18 -1.68
CA ILE A 134 -12.40 -16.48 -1.12
C ILE A 134 -13.20 -16.81 0.14
N ASN A 135 -13.30 -15.86 1.08
CA ASN A 135 -14.09 -16.05 2.30
C ASN A 135 -15.56 -16.35 2.00
N GLN A 136 -16.17 -15.64 1.04
CA GLN A 136 -17.54 -15.87 0.62
C GLN A 136 -17.71 -17.27 0.02
N THR A 137 -16.81 -17.71 -0.85
CA THR A 137 -16.83 -19.07 -1.41
C THR A 137 -16.68 -20.11 -0.31
N LEU A 138 -15.75 -19.93 0.63
CA LEU A 138 -15.57 -20.84 1.76
C LEU A 138 -16.84 -20.92 2.64
N ALA A 139 -17.55 -19.81 2.82
CA ALA A 139 -18.79 -19.80 3.59
C ALA A 139 -19.90 -20.67 2.97
N LEU A 140 -19.90 -20.82 1.64
CA LEU A 140 -20.86 -21.66 0.90
C LEU A 140 -20.50 -23.16 0.91
N ILE A 141 -19.23 -23.51 1.17
CA ILE A 141 -18.79 -24.91 1.25
C ILE A 141 -19.21 -25.51 2.60
N PRO A 142 -19.82 -26.72 2.64
CA PRO A 142 -20.15 -27.41 3.89
C PRO A 142 -18.92 -27.61 4.79
N PRO A 143 -19.04 -27.50 6.13
CA PRO A 143 -17.90 -27.59 7.05
C PRO A 143 -17.06 -28.86 6.90
N GLU A 144 -17.68 -29.97 6.52
CA GLU A 144 -17.06 -31.28 6.32
C GLU A 144 -16.10 -31.24 5.12
N ALA A 145 -16.55 -30.67 4.00
CA ALA A 145 -15.79 -30.54 2.76
C ALA A 145 -14.70 -29.44 2.84
N ARG A 146 -14.78 -28.50 3.79
CA ARG A 146 -13.72 -27.49 3.99
C ARG A 146 -12.39 -28.12 4.44
N ARG A 147 -12.44 -29.28 5.11
CA ARG A 147 -11.23 -30.01 5.57
C ARG A 147 -10.36 -30.49 4.43
N ASP A 148 -10.96 -30.73 3.26
CA ASP A 148 -10.26 -31.15 2.05
C ASP A 148 -9.62 -29.97 1.30
N THR A 149 -9.85 -28.74 1.77
CA THR A 149 -9.23 -27.54 1.21
C THR A 149 -8.04 -27.09 2.06
N HIS A 150 -7.00 -26.55 1.42
CA HIS A 150 -5.90 -25.88 2.12
C HIS A 150 -6.22 -24.43 2.52
N LEU A 151 -7.46 -23.97 2.27
CA LEU A 151 -7.89 -22.60 2.50
C LEU A 151 -8.59 -22.47 3.85
N ARG A 152 -8.45 -21.31 4.47
CA ARG A 152 -9.09 -20.99 5.75
C ARG A 152 -9.72 -19.62 5.65
N PRO A 153 -10.90 -19.40 6.24
CA PRO A 153 -11.47 -18.07 6.33
C PRO A 153 -10.54 -17.14 7.12
N VAL A 154 -10.34 -15.92 6.62
CA VAL A 154 -9.55 -14.87 7.27
C VAL A 154 -10.47 -13.70 7.57
N GLU A 155 -10.61 -13.32 8.84
CA GLU A 155 -11.37 -12.13 9.19
C GLU A 155 -10.62 -10.88 8.72
N LEU A 156 -11.29 -10.00 7.98
CA LEU A 156 -10.67 -8.83 7.39
C LEU A 156 -11.35 -7.56 7.89
N LEU A 157 -10.57 -6.65 8.49
CA LEU A 157 -10.99 -5.29 8.77
C LEU A 157 -10.17 -4.35 7.88
N VAL A 158 -10.83 -3.58 7.02
CA VAL A 158 -10.15 -2.61 6.15
C VAL A 158 -10.47 -1.22 6.65
N ILE A 159 -9.48 -0.39 7.00
CA ILE A 159 -9.63 1.04 7.25
C ILE A 159 -9.01 1.76 6.05
N ALA A 160 -9.84 2.50 5.31
CA ALA A 160 -9.41 3.28 4.15
C ALA A 160 -9.61 4.77 4.44
N PRO A 161 -8.77 5.64 3.86
CA PRO A 161 -8.85 7.07 4.12
C PRO A 161 -10.16 7.64 3.58
N SER A 162 -10.86 8.47 4.37
CA SER A 162 -12.11 9.12 3.94
C SER A 162 -11.88 10.27 2.95
N GLU A 163 -10.67 10.82 2.91
CA GLU A 163 -10.23 11.81 1.93
C GLU A 163 -9.03 11.27 1.14
N ARG A 164 -8.94 11.60 -0.15
CA ARG A 164 -7.82 11.15 -0.97
C ARG A 164 -6.51 11.82 -0.54
N ILE A 165 -5.46 11.00 -0.36
CA ILE A 165 -4.14 11.45 0.08
C ILE A 165 -3.52 12.46 -0.91
N ASP A 166 -3.77 12.32 -2.21
CA ASP A 166 -3.26 13.24 -3.23
C ASP A 166 -3.92 14.64 -3.18
N VAL A 167 -5.16 14.74 -2.69
CA VAL A 167 -5.83 16.02 -2.41
C VAL A 167 -5.17 16.70 -1.21
N ILE A 168 -4.88 15.94 -0.16
CA ILE A 168 -4.16 16.43 1.01
C ILE A 168 -2.75 16.90 0.61
N ALA A 169 -2.02 16.10 -0.16
CA ALA A 169 -0.66 16.44 -0.61
C ALA A 169 -0.63 17.73 -1.45
N ALA A 170 -1.67 18.00 -2.24
CA ALA A 170 -1.78 19.25 -3.01
C ALA A 170 -1.78 20.50 -2.11
N ARG A 171 -2.39 20.43 -0.91
CA ARG A 171 -2.39 21.53 0.07
C ARG A 171 -0.99 21.85 0.62
N HIS A 172 -0.11 20.86 0.61
CA HIS A 172 1.22 20.92 1.23
C HIS A 172 2.39 20.91 0.22
N VAL A 173 2.11 20.92 -1.09
CA VAL A 173 3.12 20.82 -2.16
C VAL A 173 4.23 21.89 -2.06
N ASN A 174 3.93 23.04 -1.44
CA ASN A 174 4.88 24.12 -1.24
C ASN A 174 5.98 23.80 -0.22
N ALA A 175 5.78 22.81 0.65
CA ALA A 175 6.78 22.36 1.61
C ALA A 175 7.86 21.46 0.97
N LEU A 176 7.65 20.99 -0.27
CA LEU A 176 8.67 20.21 -0.98
C LEU A 176 9.92 21.05 -1.30
N PRO A 177 11.12 20.44 -1.30
CA PRO A 177 12.33 21.09 -1.78
C PRO A 177 12.16 21.66 -3.19
N GLY A 178 12.73 22.84 -3.47
CA GLY A 178 12.52 23.54 -4.73
C GLY A 178 12.91 22.73 -5.99
N VAL A 179 13.91 21.85 -5.88
CA VAL A 179 14.31 20.93 -6.97
C VAL A 179 13.19 19.94 -7.28
N VAL A 180 12.58 19.34 -6.25
CA VAL A 180 11.48 18.37 -6.36
C VAL A 180 10.24 19.05 -6.93
N ARG A 181 9.91 20.26 -6.45
CA ARG A 181 8.80 21.07 -7.00
C ARG A 181 8.95 21.35 -8.49
N ARG A 182 10.15 21.77 -8.91
CA ARG A 182 10.44 22.05 -10.33
C ARG A 182 10.39 20.80 -11.20
N ALA A 183 10.88 19.66 -10.70
CA ALA A 183 10.82 18.37 -11.39
C ALA A 183 9.37 17.93 -11.66
N PHE A 184 8.43 18.30 -10.79
CA PHE A 184 7.00 17.99 -10.95
C PHE A 184 6.20 19.10 -11.64
N GLY A 185 6.88 19.99 -12.36
CA GLY A 185 6.23 21.01 -13.18
C GLY A 185 5.65 22.18 -12.39
N HIS A 186 5.94 22.29 -11.08
CA HIS A 186 5.44 23.38 -10.24
C HIS A 186 6.31 24.63 -10.44
N ARG A 187 5.88 25.53 -11.32
CA ARG A 187 6.56 26.81 -11.63
C ARG A 187 5.86 27.98 -10.91
N GLY A 188 6.22 28.22 -9.65
CA GLY A 188 5.86 29.47 -8.93
C GLY A 188 4.58 29.43 -8.08
N PRO A 189 4.23 30.54 -7.39
CA PRO A 189 3.01 30.65 -6.59
C PRO A 189 1.77 30.54 -7.48
N ALA A 190 0.78 29.76 -7.00
CA ALA A 190 -0.34 29.26 -7.77
C ALA A 190 -1.30 30.35 -8.27
N ASN A 191 -1.07 30.84 -9.48
CA ASN A 191 -2.09 31.53 -10.26
C ASN A 191 -2.50 30.63 -11.44
N GLY A 192 -3.41 29.69 -11.17
CA GLY A 192 -4.29 29.09 -12.18
C GLY A 192 -4.00 27.66 -12.62
N HIS A 193 -5.11 26.93 -12.84
CA HIS A 193 -5.30 25.68 -13.61
C HIS A 193 -5.21 24.36 -12.82
N GLY A 194 -6.35 24.00 -12.20
CA GLY A 194 -6.56 22.89 -11.28
C GLY A 194 -6.43 21.45 -11.82
N ALA A 195 -6.09 21.22 -13.09
CA ALA A 195 -5.92 19.86 -13.64
C ALA A 195 -4.44 19.39 -13.63
N GLN A 196 -3.48 20.31 -13.81
CA GLN A 196 -2.05 20.00 -13.77
C GLN A 196 -1.55 19.81 -12.32
N ALA A 197 -2.16 20.50 -11.36
CA ALA A 197 -1.87 20.36 -9.94
C ALA A 197 -2.22 18.96 -9.39
N ALA A 198 -3.34 18.37 -9.81
CA ALA A 198 -3.87 17.13 -9.25
C ALA A 198 -3.04 15.86 -9.56
N GLN A 199 -2.29 15.83 -10.67
CA GLN A 199 -1.42 14.67 -10.98
C GLN A 199 0.01 14.87 -10.48
N SER A 200 0.47 16.13 -10.37
CA SER A 200 1.70 16.45 -9.63
C SER A 200 1.57 16.12 -8.13
N SER A 201 0.35 16.15 -7.59
CA SER A 201 0.10 15.87 -6.18
C SER A 201 0.11 14.38 -5.82
N ALA A 202 -0.22 13.49 -6.77
CA ALA A 202 -0.14 12.05 -6.58
C ALA A 202 1.30 11.54 -6.41
N LEU A 203 2.26 12.15 -7.10
CA LEU A 203 3.67 11.87 -6.87
C LEU A 203 4.19 12.60 -5.63
N ALA A 204 3.71 13.84 -5.40
CA ALA A 204 4.02 14.58 -4.18
C ALA A 204 3.64 13.80 -2.92
N SER A 205 2.49 13.11 -2.89
CA SER A 205 2.08 12.33 -1.71
C SER A 205 3.05 11.23 -1.30
N TYR A 206 3.90 10.73 -2.21
CA TYR A 206 4.94 9.75 -1.89
C TYR A 206 6.23 10.38 -1.36
N LEU A 207 6.47 11.65 -1.67
CA LEU A 207 7.76 12.32 -1.43
C LEU A 207 7.66 13.40 -0.36
N LEU A 208 6.44 13.75 0.02
CA LEU A 208 6.16 14.75 1.00
C LEU A 208 6.23 14.11 2.39
N PHE A 209 7.34 14.32 3.07
CA PHE A 209 7.55 13.94 4.48
C PHE A 209 7.55 15.16 5.40
N ASP A 210 6.88 16.24 4.99
CA ASP A 210 6.79 17.45 5.78
C ASP A 210 5.91 17.26 7.03
N THR A 211 6.21 18.05 8.06
CA THR A 211 5.50 18.00 9.34
C THR A 211 4.01 18.37 9.18
N GLY A 212 3.67 19.35 8.35
CA GLY A 212 2.28 19.76 8.11
C GLY A 212 1.45 18.65 7.49
N PHE A 213 1.98 18.06 6.41
CA PHE A 213 1.35 16.95 5.72
C PHE A 213 1.17 15.72 6.61
N THR A 214 2.23 15.32 7.31
CA THR A 214 2.19 14.13 8.18
C THR A 214 1.17 14.29 9.31
N ARG A 215 1.06 15.48 9.90
CA ARG A 215 0.05 15.77 10.93
C ARG A 215 -1.37 15.68 10.40
N GLU A 216 -1.63 16.19 9.19
CA GLU A 216 -2.94 16.10 8.57
C GLU A 216 -3.32 14.64 8.27
N LEU A 217 -2.38 13.82 7.78
CA LEU A 217 -2.59 12.39 7.57
C LEU A 217 -2.87 11.64 8.88
N MET A 218 -2.15 11.96 9.96
CA MET A 218 -2.41 11.38 11.28
C MET A 218 -3.79 11.76 11.81
N ALA A 219 -4.22 13.02 11.61
CA ALA A 219 -5.55 13.48 12.01
C ALA A 219 -6.66 12.77 11.22
N LEU A 220 -6.50 12.61 9.91
CA LEU A 220 -7.41 11.85 9.05
C LEU A 220 -7.51 10.39 9.53
N GLY A 221 -6.37 9.71 9.69
CA GLY A 221 -6.33 8.31 10.13
C GLY A 221 -6.99 8.10 11.51
N ARG A 222 -6.82 9.05 12.43
CA ARG A 222 -7.51 9.06 13.72
C ARG A 222 -9.02 9.21 13.55
N ALA A 223 -9.47 10.16 12.73
CA ALA A 223 -10.89 10.37 12.49
C ALA A 223 -11.55 9.13 11.85
N ASP A 224 -10.92 8.53 10.84
CA ASP A 224 -11.43 7.36 10.12
C ASP A 224 -11.51 6.11 11.02
N THR A 225 -10.50 5.93 11.87
CA THR A 225 -10.48 4.84 12.86
C THR A 225 -11.59 5.02 13.90
N LEU A 226 -11.78 6.25 14.41
CA LEU A 226 -12.83 6.55 15.39
C LEU A 226 -14.25 6.41 14.82
N ALA A 227 -14.45 6.78 13.54
CA ALA A 227 -15.72 6.56 12.85
C ALA A 227 -16.07 5.07 12.77
N ARG A 228 -15.06 4.19 12.79
CA ARG A 228 -15.21 2.72 12.76
C ARG A 228 -14.92 2.04 14.10
N ARG A 229 -15.00 2.77 15.21
CA ARG A 229 -14.65 2.29 16.56
C ARG A 229 -15.27 0.95 16.93
N GLU A 230 -16.53 0.71 16.59
CA GLU A 230 -17.24 -0.52 16.95
C GLU A 230 -16.70 -1.73 16.17
N ALA A 231 -16.40 -1.54 14.89
CA ALA A 231 -15.78 -2.59 14.07
C ALA A 231 -14.36 -2.90 14.58
N VAL A 232 -13.59 -1.88 14.97
CA VAL A 232 -12.25 -2.03 15.55
C VAL A 232 -12.32 -2.78 16.89
N ARG A 233 -13.20 -2.36 17.80
CA ARG A 233 -13.40 -3.00 19.11
C ARG A 233 -13.77 -4.48 18.95
N ARG A 234 -14.70 -4.80 18.04
CA ARG A 234 -15.10 -6.17 17.72
C ARG A 234 -13.95 -6.99 17.15
N PHE A 235 -13.23 -6.45 16.16
CA PHE A 235 -12.13 -7.14 15.48
C PHE A 235 -11.02 -7.56 16.45
N PHE A 236 -10.68 -6.69 17.40
CA PHE A 236 -9.68 -6.97 18.44
C PHE A 236 -10.24 -7.65 19.69
N GLY A 237 -11.56 -7.83 19.79
CA GLY A 237 -12.21 -8.40 20.99
C GLY A 237 -12.10 -7.51 22.24
N TRP A 238 -11.92 -6.19 22.08
CA TRP A 238 -11.76 -5.27 23.21
C TRP A 238 -13.04 -5.11 24.06
N ASP A 239 -14.20 -5.46 23.52
CA ASP A 239 -15.47 -5.39 24.25
C ASP A 239 -15.60 -6.48 25.31
N GLU A 240 -15.01 -7.66 25.08
CA GLU A 240 -15.09 -8.81 25.98
C GLU A 240 -14.16 -8.66 27.21
N ALA A 241 -13.10 -7.85 27.10
CA ALA A 241 -12.16 -7.58 28.19
C ALA A 241 -12.71 -6.63 29.28
N SER A 242 -13.98 -6.21 29.16
CA SER A 242 -14.63 -5.28 30.11
C SER A 242 -15.30 -5.96 31.31
N THR A 243 -15.26 -7.30 31.40
CA THR A 243 -15.88 -8.01 32.53
C THR A 243 -14.78 -8.46 33.49
N PRO A 244 -14.65 -7.81 34.67
CA PRO A 244 -13.76 -8.29 35.73
C PRO A 244 -14.21 -9.62 36.33
#